data_AF-A0A838NWK4-F1
#
_entry.id   AF-A0A838NWK4-F1
#
_cell.length_a   1.000
_cell.length_b   1.000
_cell.length_c   1.000
_cell.angle_alpha   90.00
_cell.angle_beta   90.00
_cell.angle_gamma   90.00
#
_symmetry.space_group_name_H-M   'P 1'
#
loop_
_entity.id
_entity.type
_entity.pdbx_description
1 polymer ?
#
loop_
_entity_poly.entity_id
_entity_poly.type
_entity_poly.pdbx_seq_one_letter_code
_entity_poly.pdbx_strand_id
1 'polypeptide(L)' 'ISDKGLPFGGSWDYRITPDGDGSRLTITENGEVYNPVFRFVSRFIMGHTATLDRYLMDLSAKLGDSYQPGPG' A
#
# COMPACT_ATOMS: atom_id res chain seq x y z
N ILE A 1 8.34 -10.76 -3.33
CA ILE A 1 8.03 -11.97 -4.14
C ILE A 1 7.97 -11.50 -5.58
N SER A 2 8.79 -12.02 -6.49
CA SER A 2 8.71 -11.67 -7.91
C SER A 2 8.79 -12.96 -8.71
N ASP A 3 7.63 -13.48 -9.10
CA ASP A 3 7.51 -14.64 -9.98
C ASP A 3 7.39 -14.13 -11.42
N LYS A 4 8.36 -14.51 -12.27
CA LYS A 4 8.58 -13.90 -13.58
C LYS A 4 7.52 -14.26 -14.63
N GLY A 5 6.57 -15.13 -14.29
CA GLY A 5 5.49 -15.58 -15.19
C GLY A 5 4.16 -14.86 -15.03
N LEU A 6 4.02 -13.93 -14.08
CA LEU A 6 2.77 -13.23 -13.82
C LEU A 6 2.58 -12.04 -14.79
N PRO A 7 1.32 -11.72 -15.18
CA PRO A 7 1.02 -10.58 -16.06
C PRO A 7 1.22 -9.21 -15.38
N PHE A 8 1.58 -9.22 -14.10
CA PHE A 8 1.88 -8.07 -13.25
C PHE A 8 3.01 -8.46 -12.30
N GLY A 9 3.80 -7.48 -11.89
CA GLY A 9 4.81 -7.61 -10.86
C GLY A 9 4.89 -6.34 -10.03
N GLY A 10 5.67 -6.37 -8.96
CA GLY A 10 5.92 -5.16 -8.21
C GLY A 10 6.63 -5.41 -6.88
N SER A 11 7.07 -4.32 -6.28
CA SER A 11 7.62 -4.29 -4.93
C SER A 11 6.83 -3.31 -4.07
N TRP A 12 6.81 -3.59 -2.77
CA TRP A 12 6.31 -2.66 -1.78
C TRP A 12 7.49 -2.18 -0.94
N ASP A 13 7.69 -0.87 -0.90
CA ASP A 13 8.67 -0.23 -0.03
C ASP A 13 7.96 0.23 1.25
N TYR A 14 8.48 -0.22 2.39
CA TYR A 14 8.01 0.18 3.71
C TYR A 14 9.01 1.14 4.30
N ARG A 15 8.59 2.37 4.60
CA ARG A 15 9.38 3.37 5.31
C ARG A 15 8.73 3.66 6.65
N ILE A 16 9.47 3.46 7.73
CA ILE A 16 9.03 3.76 9.09
C ILE A 16 9.91 4.89 9.61
N THR A 17 9.29 5.96 10.09
CA THR A 17 9.99 7.08 10.75
C THR A 17 9.38 7.35 12.12
N PRO A 18 10.17 7.79 13.12
CA PRO A 18 9.62 8.26 14.40
C PRO A 18 8.61 9.40 14.20
N ASP A 19 7.54 9.42 14.99
CA ASP A 19 6.52 10.47 14.97
C ASP A 19 5.91 10.67 16.37
N GLY A 20 6.48 11.58 17.15
CA GLY A 20 6.10 11.77 18.57
C GLY A 20 6.32 10.50 19.40
N ASP A 21 5.30 10.10 20.15
CA ASP A 21 5.28 8.86 20.93
C ASP A 21 4.99 7.61 20.06
N GLY A 22 4.79 7.79 18.76
CA GLY A 22 4.47 6.74 17.80
C GLY A 22 5.42 6.68 16.60
N SER A 23 4.94 6.11 15.51
CA SER A 23 5.70 6.03 14.26
C SER A 23 4.81 6.24 13.04
N ARG A 24 5.37 6.82 12.01
CA ARG A 24 4.72 6.97 10.70
C ARG A 24 5.20 5.88 9.78
N LEU A 25 4.29 5.00 9.37
CA LEU A 25 4.52 4.03 8.32
C LEU A 25 4.03 4.59 6.98
N THR A 26 4.93 4.67 6.00
CA THR A 26 4.62 4.98 4.60
C THR A 26 4.87 3.74 3.76
N ILE A 27 3.85 3.30 3.03
CA ILE A 27 3.94 2.18 2.09
C ILE A 27 3.90 2.75 0.68
N THR A 28 4.88 2.40 -0.15
CA THR A 28 4.93 2.78 -1.57
C THR A 28 4.89 1.52 -2.41
N GLU A 29 3.86 1.38 -3.25
CA GLU A 29 3.76 0.27 -4.20
C GLU A 29 4.37 0.67 -5.55
N ASN A 30 5.41 -0.05 -5.97
CA ASN A 30 6.02 0.07 -7.29
C ASN A 30 5.53 -1.10 -8.15
N GLY A 31 4.39 -0.93 -8.82
CA GLY A 31 3.80 -1.95 -9.70
C GLY A 31 4.27 -1.83 -11.15
N GLU A 32 4.54 -2.97 -11.78
CA GLU A 32 4.79 -3.10 -13.22
C GLU A 32 3.70 -3.96 -13.87
N VAL A 33 3.15 -3.47 -14.98
CA VAL A 33 2.05 -4.14 -15.70
C VAL A 33 2.48 -4.36 -17.14
N TYR A 34 2.62 -5.62 -17.55
CA TYR A 34 3.28 -5.99 -18.81
C TYR A 34 2.34 -6.11 -20.02
N ASN A 35 1.01 -5.93 -19.87
CA ASN A 35 0.05 -6.02 -20.99
C ASN A 35 -0.92 -4.80 -21.05
N PRO A 36 -1.10 -4.14 -22.22
CA PRO A 36 -2.00 -3.00 -22.40
C PRO A 36 -3.48 -3.25 -22.02
N VAL A 37 -3.92 -4.50 -21.87
CA VAL A 37 -5.25 -4.86 -21.35
C VAL A 37 -5.51 -4.31 -19.94
N PHE A 38 -4.47 -4.12 -19.12
CA PHE A 38 -4.58 -3.55 -17.78
C PHE A 38 -4.53 -2.01 -17.74
N ARG A 39 -4.51 -1.31 -18.89
CA ARG A 39 -4.73 0.15 -18.92
C ARG A 39 -6.07 0.57 -18.29
N PHE A 40 -7.01 -0.35 -18.11
CA PHE A 40 -8.22 -0.10 -17.34
C PHE A 40 -8.01 -0.16 -15.82
N VAL A 41 -6.99 -0.87 -15.32
CA VAL A 41 -6.67 -0.90 -13.89
C VAL A 41 -6.16 0.44 -13.39
N SER A 42 -5.52 1.26 -14.24
CA SER A 42 -5.19 2.65 -13.87
C SER A 42 -6.43 3.53 -13.64
N ARG A 43 -7.59 3.20 -14.24
CA ARG A 43 -8.89 3.86 -13.93
C ARG A 43 -9.57 3.31 -12.68
N PHE A 44 -9.12 2.19 -12.13
CA PHE A 44 -9.65 1.60 -10.89
C PHE A 44 -8.82 1.96 -9.63
N ILE A 45 -7.67 2.62 -9.77
CA ILE A 45 -6.82 3.05 -8.62
C ILE A 45 -7.49 4.16 -7.77
N MET A 46 -8.48 4.90 -8.32
CA MET A 46 -9.20 5.96 -7.60
C MET A 46 -10.10 5.50 -6.42
N GLY A 47 -10.10 4.20 -6.06
CA GLY A 47 -10.90 3.65 -4.95
C GLY A 47 -10.16 2.72 -3.98
N HIS A 48 -8.83 2.58 -4.06
CA HIS A 48 -8.11 1.48 -3.41
C HIS A 48 -7.22 1.80 -2.19
N THR A 49 -7.16 3.05 -1.68
CA THR A 49 -6.56 3.21 -0.33
C THR A 49 -7.35 2.40 0.69
N ALA A 50 -8.64 2.14 0.48
CA ALA A 50 -9.47 1.34 1.38
C ALA A 50 -8.85 0.00 1.81
N THR A 51 -8.14 -0.72 0.93
CA THR A 51 -7.46 -1.97 1.30
C THR A 51 -6.19 -1.72 2.12
N LEU A 52 -5.42 -0.68 1.79
CA LEU A 52 -4.26 -0.24 2.55
C LEU A 52 -4.67 0.34 3.91
N ASP A 53 -5.71 1.16 3.97
CA ASP A 53 -6.35 1.70 5.17
C ASP A 53 -6.84 0.56 6.05
N ARG A 54 -7.51 -0.45 5.47
CA ARG A 54 -7.95 -1.65 6.21
C ARG A 54 -6.76 -2.41 6.79
N TYR A 55 -5.70 -2.60 6.01
CA TYR A 55 -4.46 -3.23 6.49
C TYR A 55 -3.82 -2.43 7.64
N LEU A 56 -3.77 -1.09 7.52
CA LEU A 56 -3.22 -0.21 8.56
C LEU A 56 -4.10 -0.18 9.82
N MET A 57 -5.43 -0.27 9.69
CA MET A 57 -6.35 -0.43 10.82
C MET A 57 -6.13 -1.76 11.54
N ASP A 58 -6.02 -2.87 10.80
CA ASP A 58 -5.79 -4.19 11.40
C ASP A 58 -4.40 -4.27 12.05
N LEU A 59 -3.41 -3.60 11.46
CA LEU A 59 -2.06 -3.46 12.03
C LEU A 59 -2.10 -2.64 13.33
N SER A 60 -2.79 -1.50 13.35
CA SER A 60 -2.87 -0.65 14.55
C SER A 60 -3.59 -1.38 15.67
N ALA A 61 -4.69 -2.09 15.37
CA ALA A 61 -5.41 -2.92 16.34
C ALA A 61 -4.52 -4.01 16.96
N LYS A 62 -3.68 -4.67 16.15
CA LYS A 62 -2.72 -5.68 16.64
C LYS A 62 -1.64 -5.09 17.55
N LEU A 63 -1.26 -3.83 17.32
CA LEU A 63 -0.22 -3.14 18.08
C LEU A 63 -0.76 -2.39 19.30
N GLY A 64 -2.08 -2.30 19.46
CA GLY A 64 -2.72 -1.49 20.51
C GLY A 64 -2.64 0.02 20.23
N ASP A 65 -2.49 0.39 18.96
CA ASP A 65 -2.34 1.77 18.48
C ASP A 65 -3.53 2.19 17.60
N SER A 66 -3.61 3.48 17.26
CA SER A 66 -4.68 4.06 16.43
C SER A 66 -4.17 4.44 15.04
N TYR A 67 -4.88 3.99 13.99
CA TYR A 67 -4.60 4.42 12.62
C TYR A 67 -5.07 5.86 12.39
N GLN A 68 -4.17 6.73 11.95
CA GLN A 68 -4.49 8.05 11.41
C GLN A 68 -4.03 8.14 9.95
N PRO A 69 -4.96 8.40 8.99
CA PRO A 69 -4.58 8.64 7.61
C PRO A 69 -3.66 9.86 7.50
N GLY A 70 -2.66 9.79 6.61
CA GLY A 70 -1.87 10.97 6.27
C GLY A 70 -2.72 12.05 5.60
N PRO A 71 -2.30 13.34 5.63
CA PRO A 71 -2.97 14.38 4.86
C PRO A 71 -2.94 14.03 3.36
N GLY A 72 -4.12 14.00 2.74
CA GLY A 72 -4.30 13.73 1.31
C GLY A 72 -3.99 14.92 0.41
#